data_AF-A0A9D9AL77-F1
#
_entry.id   AF-A0A9D9AL77-F1
#
_cell.length_a   1.000
_cell.length_b   1.000
_cell.length_c   1.000
_cell.angle_alpha   90.00
_cell.angle_beta   90.00
_cell.angle_gamma   90.00
#
_symmetry.space_group_name_H-M   'P 1'
#
loop_
_entity.id
_entity.type
_entity.pdbx_description
1 polymer ?
#
loop_
_entity_poly.entity_id
_entity_poly.type
_entity_poly.pdbx_seq_one_letter_code
_entity_poly.pdbx_strand_id
1 'polypeptide(L)' 'MTKREITQADILPLAEYVKVRKQRHAALIAQKKHRRIEIGPVATCYFENYDTMLHQVQEM' A
#
# COMPACT_ATOMS: atom_id res chain seq x y z
N MET A 1 -7.59 14.44 10.14
CA MET A 1 -6.76 14.68 8.94
C MET A 1 -6.10 13.36 8.56
N THR A 2 -6.14 12.97 7.29
CA THR A 2 -5.40 11.80 6.79
C THR A 2 -3.90 12.03 7.01
N LYS A 3 -3.19 11.04 7.59
CA LYS A 3 -1.72 11.08 7.70
C LYS A 3 -1.14 11.33 6.30
N ARG A 4 -0.25 12.32 6.19
CA ARG A 4 0.38 12.71 4.92
C ARG A 4 1.85 12.30 4.81
N GLU A 5 2.39 11.67 5.84
CA GLU A 5 3.82 11.34 5.95
C GLU A 5 4.00 9.99 6.65
N ILE A 6 4.87 9.15 6.09
CA ILE A 6 5.30 7.90 6.70
C ILE A 6 6.53 8.19 7.56
N THR A 7 6.45 7.80 8.82
CA THR A 7 7.53 7.93 9.79
C THR A 7 8.02 6.55 10.22
N GLN A 8 9.17 6.47 10.88
CA GLN A 8 9.68 5.21 11.41
C GLN A 8 8.70 4.52 12.38
N ALA A 9 7.90 5.29 13.11
CA ALA A 9 6.88 4.76 14.02
C ALA A 9 5.72 4.04 13.29
N ASP A 10 5.57 4.24 11.99
CA ASP A 10 4.55 3.58 11.18
C ASP A 10 5.03 2.22 10.61
N ILE A 11 6.33 1.96 10.67
CA ILE A 11 6.97 0.76 10.16
C ILE A 11 6.95 -0.30 11.25
N LEU A 12 6.45 -1.49 10.91
CA LEU A 12 6.31 -2.57 11.87
C LEU A 12 7.64 -3.34 11.90
N PRO A 13 8.07 -3.83 13.07
CA PRO A 13 9.13 -4.83 13.12
C PRO A 13 8.74 -6.03 12.27
N LEU A 14 9.70 -6.65 11.59
CA LEU A 14 9.46 -7.75 10.65
C LEU A 14 8.59 -8.87 11.25
N ALA A 15 8.88 -9.27 12.49
CA ALA A 15 8.13 -10.32 13.19
C ALA A 15 6.64 -9.98 13.39
N GLU A 16 6.31 -8.70 13.53
CA GLU A 16 4.92 -8.23 13.64
C GLU A 16 4.29 -8.07 12.25
N TYR A 17 5.04 -7.55 11.29
CA TYR A 17 4.55 -7.37 9.92
C TYR A 17 4.14 -8.71 9.30
N VAL A 18 4.94 -9.76 9.46
CA VAL A 18 4.66 -11.09 8.90
C VAL A 18 3.32 -11.64 9.38
N LYS A 19 2.92 -11.37 10.64
CA LYS A 19 1.64 -11.83 11.19
C LYS A 19 0.44 -11.22 10.47
N VAL A 20 0.55 -9.96 10.03
CA VAL A 20 -0.54 -9.20 9.42
C VAL A 20 -0.42 -9.05 7.90
N ARG A 21 0.72 -9.45 7.31
CA ARG A 21 1.07 -9.23 5.90
C ARG A 21 -0.02 -9.71 4.93
N LYS A 22 -0.52 -10.94 5.12
CA LYS A 22 -1.56 -11.53 4.25
C LYS A 22 -2.87 -10.74 4.27
N GLN A 23 -3.31 -10.33 5.47
CA GLN A 23 -4.53 -9.54 5.65
C GLN A 23 -4.38 -8.14 5.03
N ARG A 24 -3.24 -7.48 5.28
CA ARG A 24 -2.95 -6.15 4.71
C ARG A 24 -2.89 -6.19 3.18
N HIS A 25 -2.25 -7.20 2.61
CA HIS A 25 -2.19 -7.39 1.16
C HIS A 25 -3.60 -7.53 0.53
N ALA A 26 -4.47 -8.33 1.13
CA ALA A 26 -5.85 -8.49 0.65
C ALA A 26 -6.65 -7.17 0.72
N ALA A 27 -6.53 -6.42 1.82
CA ALA A 27 -7.16 -5.12 1.97
C ALA A 27 -6.68 -4.11 0.90
N LEU A 28 -5.40 -4.16 0.55
CA LEU A 28 -4.81 -3.25 -0.44
C LEU A 28 -5.23 -3.56 -1.87
N ILE A 29 -5.41 -4.83 -2.24
CA ILE A 29 -5.95 -5.18 -3.56
C ILE A 29 -7.33 -4.54 -3.76
N ALA A 30 -8.21 -4.68 -2.77
CA ALA A 30 -9.55 -4.08 -2.81
C ALA A 30 -9.49 -2.55 -2.94
N GLN A 31 -8.57 -1.93 -2.19
CA GLN A 31 -8.32 -0.49 -2.25
C GLN A 31 -7.75 -0.01 -3.60
N LYS A 32 -6.77 -0.72 -4.17
CA LYS A 32 -6.10 -0.37 -5.44
C LYS A 32 -7.04 -0.43 -6.63
N LYS A 33 -8.11 -1.24 -6.56
CA LYS A 33 -9.12 -1.35 -7.63
C LYS A 33 -9.71 0.01 -8.03
N HIS A 34 -9.95 0.89 -7.06
CA HIS A 34 -10.52 2.22 -7.30
C HIS A 34 -9.49 3.31 -7.63
N ARG A 35 -8.20 2.95 -7.65
CA ARG A 35 -7.08 3.87 -7.88
C ARG A 35 -6.31 3.56 -9.15
N ARG A 36 -6.80 2.62 -9.95
CA ARG A 36 -6.16 2.14 -11.16
C ARG A 36 -6.79 2.80 -12.38
N ILE A 37 -5.97 3.41 -13.23
CA ILE A 37 -6.39 3.93 -14.54
C ILE A 37 -5.53 3.28 -15.61
N GLU A 38 -6.19 2.73 -16.63
CA GLU A 38 -5.52 2.18 -17.81
C GLU A 38 -5.18 3.32 -18.77
N ILE A 39 -3.95 3.32 -19.29
CA ILE A 39 -3.46 4.29 -20.28
C ILE A 39 -3.12 3.53 -21.55
N GLY A 40 -4.11 3.42 -22.43
CA GLY A 40 -4.00 2.58 -23.62
C GLY A 40 -3.80 1.09 -23.28
N PRO A 41 -3.24 0.29 -24.19
CA PRO A 41 -3.26 -1.17 -24.08
C PRO A 41 -2.17 -1.77 -23.17
N VAL A 42 -1.12 -1.00 -22.83
CA VAL A 42 0.10 -1.55 -22.21
C VAL A 42 0.59 -0.75 -21.00
N ALA A 43 -0.10 0.31 -20.60
CA ALA A 43 0.26 1.09 -19.43
C ALA A 43 -0.90 1.20 -18.45
N THR A 44 -0.58 1.23 -17.16
CA THR A 44 -1.55 1.39 -16.08
C THR A 44 -0.95 2.28 -15.01
N CYS A 45 -1.65 3.36 -14.69
CA CYS A 45 -1.31 4.23 -13.58
C CYS A 45 -2.07 3.82 -12.32
N TYR A 46 -1.35 3.76 -11.20
CA TYR A 46 -1.93 3.63 -9.88
C TYR A 46 -1.74 4.95 -9.15
N PHE A 47 -2.84 5.52 -8.66
CA PHE A 47 -2.80 6.70 -7.79
C PHE A 47 -2.52 6.24 -6.35
N GLU A 48 -1.33 6.56 -5.87
CA GLU A 48 -0.90 6.17 -4.54
C GLU A 48 -1.57 6.99 -3.43
N ASN A 49 -1.73 6.36 -2.27
CA ASN A 49 -2.17 7.01 -1.04
C ASN A 49 -1.30 6.54 0.13
N TYR A 50 -1.60 7.01 1.34
CA TYR A 50 -0.84 6.65 2.53
C TYR A 50 -0.72 5.13 2.74
N ASP A 51 -1.84 4.40 2.65
CA ASP A 51 -1.87 2.95 2.90
C ASP A 51 -1.07 2.16 1.86
N THR A 52 -1.19 2.53 0.58
CA THR A 52 -0.50 1.84 -0.51
C THR A 52 1.01 2.11 -0.47
N MET A 53 1.42 3.35 -0.17
CA MET A 53 2.82 3.70 0.05
C MET A 53 3.40 3.00 1.28
N LEU A 54 2.68 3.01 2.42
CA LEU A 54 3.15 2.37 3.65
C LEU A 54 3.38 0.87 3.45
N HIS A 55 2.51 0.21 2.68
CA HIS A 55 2.71 -1.18 2.34
C HIS A 55 3.93 -1.43 1.46
N GLN A 56 4.18 -0.59 0.46
CA GLN A 56 5.38 -0.71 -0.37
C GLN A 56 6.66 -0.58 0.48
N VAL A 57 6.68 0.35 1.42
CA VAL A 57 7.79 0.53 2.37
C VAL A 57 7.98 -0.72 3.25
N GLN A 58 6.91 -1.42 3.63
CA GLN A 58 7.00 -2.62 4.47
C GLN A 58 7.37 -3.89 3.70
N GLU A 59 7.17 -3.90 2.38
CA GLU A 59 7.53 -5.04 1.51
C GLU A 59 8.97 -4.99 0.99
N MET A 60 9.61 -3.81 1.04
CA MET A 60 11.02 -3.59 0.69
C MET A 60 11.94 -3.84 1.88
#